data_AF-A0A067MXT2-F1
#
_entry.id   AF-A0A067MXT2-F1
#
_cell.length_a   1.000
_cell.length_b   1.000
_cell.length_c   1.000
_cell.angle_alpha   90.00
_cell.angle_beta   90.00
_cell.angle_gamma   90.00
#
_symmetry.space_group_name_H-M   'P 1'
#
loop_
_entity.id
_entity.type
_entity.pdbx_description
1 polymer ?
#
loop_
_entity_poly.entity_id
_entity_poly.type
_entity_poly.pdbx_seq_one_letter_code
_entity_poly.pdbx_strand_id
1 'polypeptide(L)'
;MRWHSNLNAPTLALVLCTFQALLPSACAQKIVLEAEDGVLSGTVVESSAPGFSGKGYVSGFDEANDKVTVSVTVPSTALYDLSIGYSSPFGDKEATVLLNNAVLGNVAFNSPDKFASASAGRVLLNAGVNTLSIQTNWGWYYIDNFVLSPSPAPPPHKATGPPVNKAATSEASSLLKYIQKQYGSKIISGQQEAEFITWLEKNVGKAPAIGGFDLIDYSPSRVERGTTSHAIEDALAWDKRGGIVAFAWHWNAPSGLIDQPGKEWWRGFYTDSVTFDIAKTLANKNGTDYALILRDIDAIATQLKRLQTAKVPVLFRPLHEANGGWFWWGAKGPAPAKELYRLVYDRLTKVHKLNNLIWVWNSANWYPGADVADIVSYDSYPTAGDHGPVSANFEALVALGNNTKVVGLAEVGTIPDPDLAFAYYAKWAFFVTWNGEFITDGKSNSLDFLKRVYNHKNVITLDKVGKFKTF
;
A
#
# COMPACT_ATOMS: atom_id res chain seq x y z
N MET A 1 -55.68 56.38 -0.24
CA MET A 1 -55.39 57.82 -0.11
C MET A 1 -54.72 58.05 1.25
N ARG A 2 -53.39 58.04 1.31
CA ARG A 2 -52.63 58.50 2.49
C ARG A 2 -51.20 58.81 2.07
N TRP A 3 -50.78 59.98 2.50
CA TRP A 3 -49.63 60.75 2.08
C TRP A 3 -48.31 60.22 2.66
N HIS A 4 -47.25 60.44 1.91
CA HIS A 4 -45.85 60.27 2.31
C HIS A 4 -45.43 61.29 3.36
N SER A 5 -44.59 60.87 4.30
CA SER A 5 -43.70 61.77 5.05
C SER A 5 -42.34 61.08 5.19
N ASN A 6 -41.35 61.66 4.50
CA ASN A 6 -39.94 61.34 4.57
C ASN A 6 -39.35 61.75 5.92
N LEU A 7 -38.56 60.86 6.54
CA LEU A 7 -37.53 61.22 7.50
C LEU A 7 -36.28 60.42 7.15
N ASN A 8 -35.27 61.13 6.63
CA ASN A 8 -33.93 60.64 6.35
C ASN A 8 -33.16 60.51 7.68
N ALA A 9 -32.60 59.33 7.94
CA ALA A 9 -31.51 59.12 8.89
C ALA A 9 -30.32 58.51 8.12
N PRO A 10 -29.08 59.01 8.29
CA PRO A 10 -27.93 58.47 7.58
C PRO A 10 -27.47 57.16 8.22
N THR A 11 -27.56 56.06 7.47
CA THR A 11 -26.98 54.77 7.85
C THR A 11 -25.46 54.87 7.73
N LEU A 12 -24.79 54.78 8.87
CA LEU A 12 -23.34 54.63 8.97
C LEU A 12 -22.95 53.25 8.40
N ALA A 13 -22.51 53.20 7.14
CA ALA A 13 -22.00 51.98 6.53
C ALA A 13 -20.63 51.66 7.14
N LEU A 14 -20.61 50.73 8.08
CA LEU A 14 -19.38 50.14 8.62
C LEU A 14 -18.76 49.26 7.53
N VAL A 15 -17.84 49.82 6.74
CA VAL A 15 -17.01 49.07 5.82
C VAL A 15 -16.03 48.24 6.65
N LEU A 16 -16.38 46.99 6.94
CA LEU A 16 -15.40 46.00 7.39
C LEU A 16 -14.44 45.72 6.22
N CYS A 17 -13.34 46.45 6.16
CA CYS A 17 -12.15 46.01 5.45
C CYS A 17 -11.61 44.78 6.19
N THR A 18 -12.05 43.58 5.81
CA THR A 18 -11.34 42.36 6.13
C THR A 18 -9.99 42.43 5.41
N PHE A 19 -8.94 42.86 6.12
CA PHE A 19 -7.57 42.56 5.75
C PHE A 19 -7.42 41.04 5.80
N GLN A 20 -7.73 40.38 4.70
CA GLN A 20 -7.24 39.06 4.42
C GLN A 20 -5.74 39.26 4.18
N ALA A 21 -4.95 39.12 5.26
CA ALA A 21 -3.53 38.97 5.15
C ALA A 21 -3.30 37.72 4.29
N LEU A 22 -3.11 37.94 2.99
CA LEU A 22 -2.39 37.01 2.12
C LEU A 22 -1.00 36.93 2.73
N LEU A 23 -0.83 36.04 3.71
CA LEU A 23 0.48 35.53 4.06
C LEU A 23 1.02 34.98 2.75
N PRO A 24 2.14 35.51 2.23
CA PRO A 24 2.80 34.86 1.11
C PRO A 24 3.02 33.41 1.56
N SER A 25 2.58 32.46 0.75
CA SER A 25 2.98 31.07 0.92
C SER A 25 4.50 31.08 0.86
N ALA A 26 5.15 31.14 2.02
CA ALA A 26 6.59 31.03 2.10
C ALA A 26 6.87 29.67 1.51
N CYS A 27 7.39 29.63 0.28
CA CYS A 27 8.06 28.44 -0.22
C CYS A 27 9.04 28.08 0.88
N ALA A 28 8.75 27.02 1.63
CA ALA A 28 9.64 26.61 2.70
C ALA A 28 11.02 26.42 2.05
N GLN A 29 12.00 27.14 2.57
CA GLN A 29 13.29 27.23 1.93
C GLN A 29 14.03 25.92 2.18
N LYS A 30 14.81 25.46 1.19
CA LYS A 30 15.77 24.38 1.38
C LYS A 30 16.67 24.72 2.58
N ILE A 31 16.78 23.80 3.54
CA ILE A 31 17.64 23.93 4.72
C ILE A 31 18.89 23.09 4.46
N VAL A 32 20.06 23.68 4.66
CA VAL A 32 21.35 22.99 4.61
C VAL A 32 21.94 23.04 6.01
N LEU A 33 22.32 21.88 6.53
CA LEU A 33 22.96 21.72 7.84
C LEU A 33 24.34 21.12 7.58
N GLU A 34 25.38 21.92 7.76
CA GLU A 34 26.76 21.46 7.59
C GLU A 34 27.10 20.43 8.68
N ALA A 35 27.71 19.31 8.30
CA ALA A 35 27.96 18.20 9.21
C ALA A 35 29.00 18.57 10.28
N GLU A 36 29.98 19.40 9.93
CA GLU A 36 31.03 19.89 10.82
C GLU A 36 30.53 20.82 11.94
N ASP A 37 29.33 21.39 11.80
CA ASP A 37 28.66 22.17 12.85
C ASP A 37 27.81 21.27 13.79
N GLY A 38 27.78 19.95 13.52
CA GLY A 38 27.03 18.95 14.29
C GLY A 38 27.73 18.48 15.57
N VAL A 39 27.02 17.66 16.35
CA VAL A 39 27.58 16.93 17.49
C VAL A 39 28.24 15.65 16.98
N LEU A 40 29.53 15.53 17.22
CA LEU A 40 30.34 14.37 16.83
C LEU A 40 30.44 13.35 17.98
N SER A 41 30.36 12.07 17.64
CA SER A 41 30.58 10.95 18.55
C SER A 41 31.48 9.96 17.84
N GLY A 42 32.73 9.82 18.28
CA GLY A 42 33.73 8.95 17.63
C GLY A 42 34.26 9.44 16.28
N THR A 43 33.61 10.43 15.68
CA THR A 43 33.97 11.06 14.40
C THR A 43 34.78 12.35 14.59
N VAL A 44 35.39 12.83 13.50
CA VAL A 44 36.22 14.06 13.49
C VAL A 44 35.90 14.95 12.29
N VAL A 45 36.14 16.26 12.43
CA VAL A 45 36.05 17.21 11.30
C VAL A 45 37.38 17.22 10.55
N GLU A 46 37.30 17.15 9.22
CA GLU A 46 38.42 17.31 8.30
C GLU A 46 38.08 18.33 7.21
N SER A 47 39.10 18.80 6.48
CA SER A 47 38.95 19.74 5.38
C SER A 47 39.98 19.50 4.26
N SER A 48 40.49 18.27 4.16
CA SER A 48 41.61 17.93 3.26
C SER A 48 41.14 17.53 1.87
N ALA A 49 40.01 16.82 1.76
CA ALA A 49 39.39 16.48 0.49
C ALA A 49 38.79 17.73 -0.19
N PRO A 50 38.89 17.90 -1.51
CA PRO A 50 38.28 19.03 -2.21
C PRO A 50 36.77 18.81 -2.44
N GLY A 51 36.01 19.91 -2.49
CA GLY A 51 34.63 19.91 -2.98
C GLY A 51 33.51 19.78 -1.94
N PHE A 52 33.84 19.84 -0.65
CA PHE A 52 32.87 19.98 0.45
C PHE A 52 32.21 21.38 0.49
N SER A 53 31.08 21.50 1.17
CA SER A 53 30.44 22.77 1.52
C SER A 53 30.87 23.27 2.89
N GLY A 54 30.58 24.53 3.22
CA GLY A 54 30.93 25.06 4.53
C GLY A 54 32.46 25.16 4.75
N LYS A 55 32.91 24.66 5.90
CA LYS A 55 34.31 24.74 6.39
C LYS A 55 35.02 23.40 6.34
N GLY A 56 34.30 22.29 6.22
CA GLY A 56 34.88 20.95 6.22
C GLY A 56 33.84 19.87 5.97
N TYR A 57 34.15 18.66 6.42
CA TYR A 57 33.26 17.51 6.41
C TYR A 57 33.60 16.63 7.62
N VAL A 58 32.74 15.67 7.93
CA VAL A 58 32.96 14.70 9.01
C VAL A 58 33.49 13.38 8.44
N SER A 59 34.56 12.87 9.04
CA SER A 59 35.18 11.56 8.78
C SER A 59 35.30 10.74 10.08
N GLY A 60 36.02 9.62 10.06
CA GLY A 60 36.25 8.77 11.24
C GLY A 60 35.04 7.93 11.63
N PHE A 61 34.31 7.41 10.64
CA PHE A 61 33.22 6.45 10.86
C PHE A 61 33.79 5.03 10.86
N ASP A 62 34.41 4.63 11.97
CA ASP A 62 35.23 3.41 12.05
C ASP A 62 34.58 2.35 12.97
N GLU A 63 33.97 2.77 14.06
CA GLU A 63 33.26 1.95 15.03
C GLU A 63 31.74 2.05 14.87
N ALA A 64 31.01 0.99 15.26
CA ALA A 64 29.56 0.86 15.03
C ALA A 64 28.69 1.97 15.63
N ASN A 65 29.18 2.67 16.64
CA ASN A 65 28.46 3.76 17.33
C ASN A 65 28.94 5.16 16.89
N ASP A 66 29.90 5.25 15.98
CA ASP A 66 30.38 6.54 15.49
C ASP A 66 29.27 7.22 14.69
N LYS A 67 29.08 8.52 14.93
CA LYS A 67 28.02 9.29 14.29
C LYS A 67 28.31 10.78 14.26
N VAL A 68 27.61 11.45 13.34
CA VAL A 68 27.37 12.89 13.35
C VAL A 68 25.89 13.16 13.54
N THR A 69 25.55 14.09 14.43
CA THR A 69 24.17 14.51 14.69
C THR A 69 24.01 16.01 14.47
N VAL A 70 23.16 16.41 13.53
CA VAL A 70 22.77 17.81 13.31
C VAL A 70 21.38 18.06 13.91
N SER A 71 21.14 19.30 14.34
CA SER A 71 19.84 19.73 14.88
C SER A 71 19.17 20.73 13.93
N VAL A 72 17.85 20.60 13.78
CA VAL A 72 17.03 21.51 12.98
C VAL A 72 15.78 21.90 13.76
N THR A 73 15.43 23.18 13.74
CA THR A 73 14.18 23.68 14.33
C THR A 73 13.21 24.04 13.22
N VAL A 74 12.02 23.44 13.22
CA VAL A 74 10.96 23.75 12.25
C VAL A 74 9.73 24.34 12.95
N PRO A 75 9.02 25.31 12.33
CA PRO A 75 7.92 26.01 12.99
C PRO A 75 6.65 25.17 13.13
N SER A 76 6.51 24.12 12.33
CA SER A 76 5.34 23.24 12.28
C SER A 76 5.75 21.84 11.85
N THR A 77 4.99 20.83 12.26
CA THR A 77 5.21 19.46 11.78
C THR A 77 5.01 19.39 10.27
N ALA A 78 6.03 18.96 9.54
CA ALA A 78 6.01 18.90 8.08
C ALA A 78 6.97 17.82 7.53
N LEU A 79 6.66 17.35 6.32
CA LEU A 79 7.46 16.34 5.62
C LEU A 79 8.55 17.03 4.78
N TYR A 80 9.76 16.50 4.84
CA TYR A 80 10.90 16.96 4.07
C TYR A 80 11.55 15.77 3.35
N ASP A 81 11.97 15.98 2.10
CA ASP A 81 12.91 15.10 1.43
C ASP A 81 14.31 15.37 2.02
N LEU A 82 14.98 14.32 2.48
CA LEU A 82 16.32 14.37 3.05
C LEU A 82 17.34 13.88 2.02
N SER A 83 18.37 14.69 1.80
CA SER A 83 19.56 14.30 1.04
C SER A 83 20.80 14.47 1.89
N ILE A 84 21.75 13.54 1.73
CA ILE A 84 23.03 13.57 2.44
C ILE A 84 24.11 13.94 1.43
N GLY A 85 24.84 15.02 1.70
CA GLY A 85 26.11 15.30 1.04
C GLY A 85 27.16 14.34 1.57
N TYR A 86 27.79 13.57 0.69
CA TYR A 86 28.72 12.51 1.09
C TYR A 86 29.87 12.35 0.08
N SER A 87 30.95 11.72 0.52
CA SER A 87 31.95 11.12 -0.37
C SER A 87 32.32 9.72 0.12
N SER A 88 32.45 8.75 -0.79
CA SER A 88 32.81 7.36 -0.46
C SER A 88 34.09 6.95 -1.20
N PRO A 89 35.27 7.47 -0.81
CA PRO A 89 36.53 7.22 -1.53
C PRO A 89 37.01 5.76 -1.43
N PHE A 90 36.45 4.98 -0.52
CA PHE A 90 36.81 3.57 -0.31
C PHE A 90 35.85 2.60 -1.02
N GLY A 91 35.19 3.04 -2.10
CA GLY A 91 34.17 2.29 -2.85
C GLY A 91 32.80 2.34 -2.18
N ASP A 92 31.84 1.59 -2.72
CA ASP A 92 30.44 1.60 -2.27
C ASP A 92 30.32 1.37 -0.75
N LYS A 93 29.50 2.18 -0.09
CA LYS A 93 29.22 2.13 1.35
C LYS A 93 27.74 2.26 1.64
N GLU A 94 27.41 1.98 2.90
CA GLU A 94 26.09 2.18 3.45
C GLU A 94 26.22 2.82 4.85
N ALA A 95 25.27 3.69 5.18
CA ALA A 95 25.17 4.34 6.48
C ALA A 95 23.75 4.27 7.03
N THR A 96 23.61 4.27 8.37
CA THR A 96 22.30 4.27 9.02
C THR A 96 21.84 5.70 9.28
N VAL A 97 20.60 6.00 8.87
CA VAL A 97 19.95 7.30 9.05
C VAL A 97 19.06 7.24 10.29
N LEU A 98 19.19 8.23 11.17
CA LEU A 98 18.34 8.35 12.35
C LEU A 98 17.63 9.71 12.39
N LEU A 99 16.36 9.70 12.82
CA LEU A 99 15.58 10.89 13.14
C LEU A 99 15.15 10.81 14.60
N ASN A 100 15.51 11.80 15.41
CA ASN A 100 15.18 11.85 16.84
C ASN A 100 15.60 10.55 17.58
N ASN A 101 16.78 10.02 17.23
CA ASN A 101 17.36 8.74 17.69
C ASN A 101 16.62 7.46 17.26
N ALA A 102 15.53 7.55 16.50
CA ALA A 102 14.90 6.40 15.88
C ALA A 102 15.58 6.09 14.53
N VAL A 103 15.90 4.82 14.28
CA VAL A 103 16.44 4.35 13.01
C VAL A 103 15.36 4.49 11.93
N LEU A 104 15.67 5.19 10.84
CA LEU A 104 14.80 5.32 9.67
C LEU A 104 15.10 4.29 8.59
N GLY A 105 16.34 3.81 8.55
CA GLY A 105 16.83 2.87 7.54
C GLY A 105 18.25 3.22 7.13
N ASN A 106 18.65 2.68 5.98
CA ASN A 106 20.00 2.85 5.47
C ASN A 106 20.01 3.68 4.18
N VAL A 107 21.10 4.41 3.97
CA VAL A 107 21.38 5.17 2.75
C VAL A 107 22.64 4.60 2.08
N ALA A 108 22.55 4.33 0.78
CA ALA A 108 23.66 3.83 -0.02
C ALA A 108 24.49 4.98 -0.60
N PHE A 109 25.80 4.79 -0.60
CA PHE A 109 26.81 5.75 -1.04
C PHE A 109 27.66 5.11 -2.14
N ASN A 110 27.41 5.49 -3.40
CA ASN A 110 27.97 4.84 -4.59
C ASN A 110 28.86 5.78 -5.43
N SER A 111 29.43 6.83 -4.82
CA SER A 111 30.17 7.88 -5.56
C SER A 111 31.64 7.91 -5.14
N PRO A 112 32.55 7.29 -5.90
CA PRO A 112 33.97 7.30 -5.59
C PRO A 112 34.58 8.69 -5.77
N ASP A 113 35.35 9.12 -4.77
CA ASP A 113 36.36 10.19 -4.79
C ASP A 113 35.91 11.64 -5.00
N LYS A 114 34.61 11.91 -5.05
CA LYS A 114 34.05 13.28 -5.07
C LYS A 114 32.86 13.39 -4.12
N PHE A 115 32.61 14.59 -3.61
CA PHE A 115 31.37 14.88 -2.91
C PHE A 115 30.18 14.82 -3.88
N ALA A 116 29.16 14.07 -3.48
CA ALA A 116 27.92 13.86 -4.20
C ALA A 116 26.75 13.95 -3.21
N SER A 117 25.53 13.79 -3.73
CA SER A 117 24.32 13.79 -2.90
C SER A 117 23.58 12.47 -3.05
N ALA A 118 23.27 11.82 -1.93
CA ALA A 118 22.42 10.63 -1.87
C ALA A 118 21.06 11.00 -1.28
N SER A 119 19.98 10.50 -1.87
CA SER A 119 18.65 10.59 -1.25
C SER A 119 18.59 9.63 -0.06
N ALA A 120 18.23 10.15 1.10
CA ALA A 120 17.99 9.40 2.34
C ALA A 120 16.48 9.31 2.65
N GLY A 121 15.62 9.46 1.63
CA GLY A 121 14.18 9.33 1.75
C GLY A 121 13.51 10.58 2.32
N ARG A 122 12.40 10.38 3.03
CA ARG A 122 11.60 11.48 3.62
C ARG A 122 11.59 11.40 5.13
N VAL A 123 11.63 12.57 5.77
CA VAL A 123 11.58 12.73 7.22
C VAL A 123 10.42 13.63 7.62
N LEU A 124 9.61 13.15 8.56
CA LEU A 124 8.55 13.94 9.19
C LEU A 124 9.14 14.67 10.39
N LEU A 125 9.47 15.94 10.22
CA LEU A 125 10.00 16.77 11.31
C LEU A 125 8.83 17.30 12.13
N ASN A 126 8.92 17.20 13.46
CA ASN A 126 7.93 17.75 14.39
C ASN A 126 8.15 19.26 14.60
N ALA A 127 7.11 20.01 14.95
CA ALA A 127 7.28 21.39 15.38
C ALA A 127 8.29 21.49 16.55
N GLY A 128 9.24 22.42 16.45
CA GLY A 128 10.36 22.54 17.39
C GLY A 128 11.63 21.85 16.90
N VAL A 129 12.46 21.43 17.86
CA VAL A 129 13.78 20.86 17.59
C VAL A 129 13.66 19.39 17.19
N ASN A 130 14.34 19.01 16.12
CA ASN A 130 14.53 17.62 15.68
C ASN A 130 16.02 17.37 15.48
N THR A 131 16.45 16.11 15.61
CA THR A 131 17.82 15.69 15.32
C THR A 131 17.86 14.72 14.15
N LEU A 132 18.83 14.92 13.26
CA LEU A 132 19.15 14.01 12.16
C LEU A 132 20.56 13.48 12.38
N SER A 133 20.75 12.17 12.23
CA SER A 133 22.07 11.58 12.36
C SER A 133 22.41 10.64 11.22
N ILE A 134 23.68 10.61 10.88
CA ILE A 134 24.30 9.51 10.15
C ILE A 134 25.17 8.76 11.14
N GLN A 135 24.89 7.47 11.30
CA GLN A 135 25.65 6.54 12.13
C GLN A 135 26.35 5.51 11.26
N THR A 136 27.53 5.08 11.70
CA THR A 136 28.29 3.99 11.08
C THR A 136 27.44 2.76 10.85
N ASN A 137 27.49 2.28 9.61
CA ASN A 137 27.07 0.94 9.24
C ASN A 137 28.28 0.25 8.59
N TRP A 138 28.56 0.48 7.30
CA TRP A 138 29.79 -0.04 6.69
C TRP A 138 31.04 0.79 7.04
N GLY A 139 30.85 2.05 7.44
CA GLY A 139 31.93 2.98 7.81
C GLY A 139 32.73 3.51 6.61
N TRP A 140 33.87 4.15 6.87
CA TRP A 140 34.83 4.59 5.83
C TRP A 140 34.20 5.43 4.71
N TYR A 141 33.50 6.49 5.10
CA TYR A 141 32.94 7.52 4.22
C TYR A 141 33.02 8.89 4.88
N TYR A 142 32.79 9.93 4.10
CA TYR A 142 32.76 11.32 4.55
C TYR A 142 31.34 11.88 4.43
N ILE A 143 30.91 12.65 5.43
CA ILE A 143 29.60 13.34 5.44
C ILE A 143 29.84 14.84 5.43
N ASP A 144 29.32 15.49 4.40
CA ASP A 144 29.46 16.92 4.12
C ASP A 144 28.33 17.71 4.79
N ASN A 145 27.08 17.38 4.45
CA ASN A 145 25.92 18.12 4.91
C ASN A 145 24.65 17.27 4.91
N PHE A 146 23.63 17.78 5.57
CA PHE A 146 22.25 17.31 5.49
C PHE A 146 21.43 18.39 4.80
N VAL A 147 20.75 17.99 3.73
CA VAL A 147 19.89 18.87 2.94
C VAL A 147 18.45 18.45 3.14
N LEU A 148 17.63 19.36 3.67
CA LEU A 148 16.19 19.19 3.79
C LEU A 148 15.48 20.06 2.77
N SER A 149 14.71 19.44 1.89
CA SER A 149 13.82 20.13 0.97
C SER A 149 12.38 19.84 1.38
N PRO A 150 11.49 20.83 1.52
CA PRO A 150 10.10 20.55 1.87
C PRO A 150 9.46 19.62 0.84
N SER A 151 8.74 18.62 1.32
CA SER A 151 8.03 17.65 0.47
C SER A 151 6.56 18.11 0.34
N PRO A 152 6.19 18.81 -0.75
CA PRO A 152 4.85 19.35 -0.89
C PRO A 152 3.82 18.22 -1.00
N ALA A 153 2.59 18.50 -0.58
CA ALA A 153 1.51 17.56 -0.75
C ALA A 153 1.34 17.18 -2.24
N PRO A 154 1.19 15.89 -2.58
CA PRO A 154 0.97 15.47 -3.94
C PRO A 154 -0.39 15.98 -4.46
N PRO A 155 -0.57 16.08 -5.78
CA PRO A 155 -1.85 16.46 -6.36
C PRO A 155 -2.96 15.48 -5.93
N PRO A 156 -4.23 15.94 -5.82
CA PRO A 156 -5.35 15.06 -5.50
C PRO A 156 -5.46 13.87 -6.44
N HIS A 157 -5.91 12.73 -5.92
CA HIS A 157 -6.17 11.53 -6.73
C HIS A 157 -7.29 11.77 -7.74
N LYS A 158 -7.14 11.19 -8.95
CA LYS A 158 -8.10 11.31 -10.06
C LYS A 158 -8.91 10.03 -10.28
N ALA A 159 -8.96 9.15 -9.27
CA ALA A 159 -9.64 7.87 -9.34
C ALA A 159 -11.17 8.06 -9.23
N THR A 160 -11.82 8.41 -10.33
CA THR A 160 -13.28 8.66 -10.39
C THR A 160 -13.95 7.95 -11.58
N GLY A 161 -13.24 7.05 -12.26
CA GLY A 161 -13.75 6.34 -13.42
C GLY A 161 -14.79 5.27 -13.07
N PRO A 162 -15.67 4.89 -14.01
CA PRO A 162 -16.57 3.75 -13.83
C PRO A 162 -15.78 2.43 -13.77
N PRO A 163 -16.42 1.32 -13.35
CA PRO A 163 -15.80 0.00 -13.46
C PRO A 163 -15.36 -0.31 -14.91
N VAL A 164 -14.26 -1.04 -15.07
CA VAL A 164 -13.73 -1.46 -16.37
C VAL A 164 -14.71 -2.34 -17.15
N ASN A 165 -15.53 -3.11 -16.42
CA ASN A 165 -16.66 -3.82 -16.98
C ASN A 165 -17.85 -2.85 -17.18
N LYS A 166 -18.12 -2.48 -18.44
CA LYS A 166 -19.25 -1.61 -18.81
C LYS A 166 -20.63 -2.17 -18.44
N ALA A 167 -20.74 -3.48 -18.23
CA ALA A 167 -21.97 -4.15 -17.81
C ALA A 167 -22.05 -4.36 -16.29
N ALA A 168 -21.16 -3.73 -15.51
CA ALA A 168 -21.14 -3.86 -14.06
C ALA A 168 -22.51 -3.60 -13.43
N THR A 169 -22.85 -4.41 -12.42
CA THR A 169 -24.05 -4.25 -11.61
C THR A 169 -24.06 -2.89 -10.90
N SER A 170 -25.25 -2.44 -10.50
CA SER A 170 -25.42 -1.22 -9.69
C SER A 170 -24.64 -1.29 -8.38
N GLU A 171 -24.61 -2.44 -7.74
CA GLU A 171 -23.96 -2.68 -6.46
C GLU A 171 -22.44 -2.61 -6.61
N ALA A 172 -21.87 -3.19 -7.68
CA ALA A 172 -20.43 -3.11 -7.95
C ALA A 172 -20.01 -1.67 -8.28
N SER A 173 -20.78 -0.98 -9.13
CA SER A 173 -20.53 0.43 -9.46
C SER A 173 -20.60 1.32 -8.22
N SER A 174 -21.57 1.08 -7.33
CA SER A 174 -21.71 1.81 -6.07
C SER A 174 -20.56 1.53 -5.10
N LEU A 175 -20.11 0.27 -4.99
CA LEU A 175 -18.94 -0.10 -4.19
C LEU A 175 -17.68 0.63 -4.67
N LEU A 176 -17.39 0.61 -5.97
CA LEU A 176 -16.20 1.29 -6.51
C LEU A 176 -16.27 2.80 -6.23
N LYS A 177 -17.43 3.43 -6.50
CA LYS A 177 -17.66 4.85 -6.22
C LYS A 177 -17.52 5.19 -4.74
N TYR A 178 -17.99 4.32 -3.84
CA TYR A 178 -17.80 4.46 -2.41
C TYR A 178 -16.31 4.46 -2.06
N ILE A 179 -15.53 3.48 -2.53
CA ILE A 179 -14.09 3.41 -2.28
C ILE A 179 -13.38 4.65 -2.82
N GLN A 180 -13.69 5.06 -4.06
CA GLN A 180 -13.15 6.26 -4.69
C GLN A 180 -13.45 7.53 -3.88
N LYS A 181 -14.63 7.65 -3.27
CA LYS A 181 -14.99 8.78 -2.42
C LYS A 181 -14.17 8.84 -1.13
N GLN A 182 -13.83 7.68 -0.56
CA GLN A 182 -13.02 7.60 0.66
C GLN A 182 -11.52 7.79 0.38
N TYR A 183 -11.06 7.35 -0.81
CA TYR A 183 -9.66 7.32 -1.21
C TYR A 183 -8.99 8.69 -1.08
N GLY A 184 -7.83 8.72 -0.41
CA GLY A 184 -7.10 9.95 -0.10
C GLY A 184 -7.56 10.70 1.16
N SER A 185 -8.60 10.24 1.85
CA SER A 185 -9.11 10.87 3.08
C SER A 185 -9.38 9.90 4.23
N LYS A 186 -9.70 8.65 3.92
CA LYS A 186 -9.95 7.55 4.87
C LYS A 186 -9.28 6.27 4.39
N ILE A 187 -9.06 5.35 5.32
CA ILE A 187 -8.54 4.00 5.07
C ILE A 187 -9.63 3.00 5.49
N ILE A 188 -10.07 2.14 4.58
CA ILE A 188 -11.07 1.11 4.87
C ILE A 188 -10.36 -0.10 5.50
N SER A 189 -10.73 -0.47 6.73
CA SER A 189 -10.13 -1.61 7.43
C SER A 189 -10.61 -2.94 6.87
N GLY A 190 -9.75 -3.95 6.88
CA GLY A 190 -10.04 -5.28 6.38
C GLY A 190 -9.31 -6.37 7.14
N GLN A 191 -9.91 -7.56 7.19
CA GLN A 191 -9.32 -8.76 7.80
C GLN A 191 -9.65 -9.97 6.92
N GLN A 192 -8.66 -10.82 6.70
CA GLN A 192 -8.84 -12.13 6.08
C GLN A 192 -9.50 -13.10 7.08
N GLU A 193 -10.48 -13.85 6.60
CA GLU A 193 -11.26 -14.91 7.26
C GLU A 193 -12.19 -14.49 8.42
N ALA A 194 -13.34 -15.17 8.49
CA ALA A 194 -14.41 -14.89 9.45
C ALA A 194 -13.99 -15.14 10.92
N GLU A 195 -13.11 -16.12 11.15
CA GLU A 195 -12.59 -16.41 12.48
C GLU A 195 -11.80 -15.23 13.06
N PHE A 196 -10.93 -14.61 12.27
CA PHE A 196 -10.11 -13.49 12.72
C PHE A 196 -10.90 -12.17 12.80
N ILE A 197 -11.95 -12.02 11.99
CA ILE A 197 -12.96 -10.98 12.19
C ILE A 197 -13.59 -11.14 13.59
N THR A 198 -14.01 -12.34 13.94
CA THR A 198 -14.61 -12.64 15.26
C THR A 198 -13.60 -12.36 16.39
N TRP A 199 -12.33 -12.70 16.18
CA TRP A 199 -11.27 -12.39 17.14
C TRP A 199 -11.10 -10.88 17.36
N LEU A 200 -11.13 -10.07 16.30
CA LEU A 200 -11.07 -8.61 16.40
C LEU A 200 -12.26 -8.05 17.18
N GLU A 201 -13.47 -8.53 16.91
CA GLU A 201 -14.66 -8.10 17.65
C GLU A 201 -14.54 -8.40 19.15
N LYS A 202 -14.02 -9.57 19.50
CA LYS A 202 -13.85 -10.00 20.89
C LYS A 202 -12.75 -9.22 21.63
N ASN A 203 -11.61 -8.96 20.99
CA ASN A 203 -10.41 -8.45 21.66
C ASN A 203 -10.18 -6.94 21.45
N VAL A 204 -10.62 -6.40 20.31
CA VAL A 204 -10.48 -4.99 19.94
C VAL A 204 -11.80 -4.23 20.10
N GLY A 205 -12.94 -4.93 20.04
CA GLY A 205 -14.28 -4.33 20.17
C GLY A 205 -14.79 -3.67 18.89
N LYS A 206 -14.15 -3.92 17.74
CA LYS A 206 -14.50 -3.38 16.43
C LYS A 206 -14.38 -4.48 15.37
N ALA A 207 -15.33 -4.48 14.43
CA ALA A 207 -15.25 -5.29 13.23
C ALA A 207 -14.63 -4.49 12.08
N PRO A 208 -13.81 -5.11 11.21
CA PRO A 208 -13.30 -4.45 10.00
C PRO A 208 -14.44 -4.12 9.04
N ALA A 209 -14.20 -3.25 8.07
CA ALA A 209 -15.18 -2.94 7.03
C ALA A 209 -15.17 -3.98 5.88
N ILE A 210 -14.00 -4.52 5.55
CA ILE A 210 -13.80 -5.56 4.54
C ILE A 210 -13.59 -6.91 5.22
N GLY A 211 -14.31 -7.92 4.72
CA GLY A 211 -14.04 -9.32 5.02
C GLY A 211 -13.38 -9.95 3.80
N GLY A 212 -12.15 -10.43 3.97
CA GLY A 212 -11.39 -11.14 2.95
C GLY A 212 -11.59 -12.65 3.05
N PHE A 213 -11.76 -13.30 1.91
CA PHE A 213 -12.01 -14.75 1.81
C PHE A 213 -11.19 -15.35 0.67
N ASP A 214 -11.15 -16.68 0.59
CA ASP A 214 -10.41 -17.39 -0.45
C ASP A 214 -11.26 -18.44 -1.17
N LEU A 215 -11.06 -18.56 -2.48
CA LEU A 215 -11.68 -19.56 -3.34
C LEU A 215 -10.83 -20.85 -3.47
N ILE A 216 -9.69 -20.94 -2.78
CA ILE A 216 -8.72 -22.04 -2.83
C ILE A 216 -9.36 -23.43 -2.79
N ASP A 217 -10.25 -23.70 -1.84
CA ASP A 217 -10.90 -25.01 -1.64
C ASP A 217 -12.00 -25.32 -2.66
N TYR A 218 -12.33 -24.38 -3.55
CA TYR A 218 -13.18 -24.61 -4.72
C TYR A 218 -12.39 -24.96 -5.99
N SER A 219 -11.05 -24.89 -5.98
CA SER A 219 -10.23 -25.37 -7.10
C SER A 219 -10.49 -26.85 -7.34
N PRO A 220 -10.88 -27.27 -8.56
CA PRO A 220 -11.23 -28.67 -8.84
C PRO A 220 -10.16 -29.68 -8.43
N SER A 221 -8.87 -29.37 -8.58
CA SER A 221 -7.78 -30.27 -8.16
C SER A 221 -7.72 -30.53 -6.65
N ARG A 222 -8.25 -29.61 -5.82
CA ARG A 222 -8.43 -29.81 -4.37
C ARG A 222 -9.75 -30.51 -4.06
N VAL A 223 -10.83 -30.15 -4.75
CA VAL A 223 -12.16 -30.79 -4.61
C VAL A 223 -12.09 -32.29 -4.93
N GLU A 224 -11.34 -32.67 -5.97
CA GLU A 224 -11.04 -34.07 -6.32
C GLU A 224 -10.37 -34.86 -5.18
N ARG A 225 -9.77 -34.15 -4.22
CA ARG A 225 -9.09 -34.70 -3.03
C ARG A 225 -9.89 -34.47 -1.74
N GLY A 226 -11.16 -34.07 -1.85
CA GLY A 226 -12.11 -34.02 -0.75
C GLY A 226 -12.18 -32.70 0.00
N THR A 227 -11.59 -31.62 -0.51
CA THR A 227 -11.78 -30.30 0.13
C THR A 227 -13.23 -29.84 0.01
N THR A 228 -13.69 -29.14 1.03
CA THR A 228 -14.96 -28.42 1.05
C THR A 228 -14.69 -27.01 1.56
N SER A 229 -15.53 -26.04 1.16
CA SER A 229 -15.37 -24.64 1.55
C SER A 229 -16.70 -24.06 1.97
N HIS A 230 -16.66 -23.17 2.96
CA HIS A 230 -17.77 -22.32 3.38
C HIS A 230 -17.54 -20.84 3.05
N ALA A 231 -16.54 -20.51 2.20
CA ALA A 231 -16.14 -19.13 1.97
C ALA A 231 -17.25 -18.27 1.33
N ILE A 232 -18.12 -18.87 0.50
CA ILE A 232 -19.28 -18.17 -0.09
C ILE A 232 -20.34 -17.90 0.97
N GLU A 233 -20.59 -18.86 1.86
CA GLU A 233 -21.53 -18.74 2.97
C GLU A 233 -21.08 -17.65 3.93
N ASP A 234 -19.79 -17.60 4.28
CA ASP A 234 -19.21 -16.56 5.13
C ASP A 234 -19.29 -15.19 4.48
N ALA A 235 -18.98 -15.09 3.19
CA ALA A 235 -19.11 -13.83 2.44
C ALA A 235 -20.56 -13.33 2.40
N LEU A 236 -21.53 -14.23 2.21
CA LEU A 236 -22.96 -13.89 2.26
C LEU A 236 -23.38 -13.46 3.68
N ALA A 237 -22.86 -14.10 4.72
CA ALA A 237 -23.11 -13.72 6.11
C ALA A 237 -22.50 -12.34 6.42
N TRP A 238 -21.31 -12.06 5.89
CA TRP A 238 -20.63 -10.78 6.04
C TRP A 238 -21.34 -9.63 5.32
N ASP A 239 -21.76 -9.83 4.07
CA ASP A 239 -22.56 -8.84 3.33
C ASP A 239 -23.88 -8.52 4.03
N LYS A 240 -24.55 -9.51 4.65
CA LYS A 240 -25.76 -9.29 5.45
C LYS A 240 -25.53 -8.38 6.66
N ARG A 241 -24.31 -8.34 7.19
CA ARG A 241 -23.89 -7.41 8.26
C ARG A 241 -23.57 -6.00 7.73
N GLY A 242 -23.65 -5.78 6.42
CA GLY A 242 -23.29 -4.52 5.76
C GLY A 242 -21.80 -4.39 5.44
N GLY A 243 -21.05 -5.50 5.50
CA GLY A 243 -19.63 -5.53 5.21
C GLY A 243 -19.32 -5.60 3.71
N ILE A 244 -18.13 -5.12 3.34
CA ILE A 244 -17.59 -5.24 1.98
C ILE A 244 -16.93 -6.62 1.85
N VAL A 245 -17.17 -7.32 0.74
CA VAL A 245 -16.62 -8.65 0.46
C VAL A 245 -15.43 -8.55 -0.48
N ALA A 246 -14.32 -9.18 -0.10
CA ALA A 246 -13.13 -9.36 -0.94
C ALA A 246 -12.80 -10.85 -1.09
N PHE A 247 -12.34 -11.25 -2.27
CA PHE A 247 -11.88 -12.62 -2.53
C PHE A 247 -10.53 -12.62 -3.21
N ALA A 248 -9.61 -13.40 -2.65
CA ALA A 248 -8.45 -13.93 -3.34
C ALA A 248 -8.78 -15.31 -3.93
N TRP A 249 -7.85 -15.84 -4.73
CA TRP A 249 -7.89 -17.22 -5.15
C TRP A 249 -6.48 -17.79 -5.22
N HIS A 250 -6.09 -18.54 -4.18
CA HIS A 250 -4.92 -19.40 -4.27
C HIS A 250 -5.24 -20.55 -5.23
N TRP A 251 -5.00 -20.34 -6.52
CA TRP A 251 -5.40 -21.30 -7.53
C TRP A 251 -4.50 -22.54 -7.46
N ASN A 252 -5.00 -23.64 -6.90
CA ASN A 252 -4.27 -24.91 -6.93
C ASN A 252 -4.22 -25.44 -8.37
N ALA A 253 -3.02 -25.68 -8.92
CA ALA A 253 -2.86 -25.99 -10.33
C ALA A 253 -3.80 -27.14 -10.78
N PRO A 254 -4.38 -27.07 -11.98
CA PRO A 254 -5.33 -28.07 -12.46
C PRO A 254 -4.70 -29.45 -12.68
N SER A 255 -3.41 -29.50 -12.99
CA SER A 255 -2.64 -30.71 -13.27
C SER A 255 -1.17 -30.52 -12.85
N GLY A 256 -0.36 -31.57 -12.96
CA GLY A 256 1.07 -31.50 -12.67
C GLY A 256 1.43 -31.34 -11.19
N LEU A 257 0.54 -31.69 -10.27
CA LEU A 257 0.84 -31.72 -8.83
C LEU A 257 1.93 -32.76 -8.55
N ILE A 258 2.99 -32.37 -7.85
CA ILE A 258 4.12 -33.27 -7.54
C ILE A 258 3.72 -34.30 -6.48
N ASP A 259 3.04 -33.85 -5.42
CA ASP A 259 2.48 -34.66 -4.34
C ASP A 259 3.49 -35.62 -3.69
N GLN A 260 4.58 -35.05 -3.19
CA GLN A 260 5.66 -35.73 -2.46
C GLN A 260 5.92 -34.98 -1.13
N PRO A 261 6.64 -35.56 -0.15
CA PRO A 261 6.95 -34.86 1.10
C PRO A 261 7.57 -33.48 0.86
N GLY A 262 6.98 -32.44 1.47
CA GLY A 262 7.35 -31.03 1.28
C GLY A 262 6.77 -30.37 0.02
N LYS A 263 6.03 -31.12 -0.80
CA LYS A 263 5.36 -30.70 -2.05
C LYS A 263 3.99 -31.35 -2.17
N GLU A 264 3.30 -31.44 -1.03
CA GLU A 264 2.00 -32.05 -0.91
C GLU A 264 1.00 -31.38 -1.87
N TRP A 265 0.03 -32.13 -2.37
CA TRP A 265 -0.95 -31.62 -3.34
C TRP A 265 -1.67 -30.33 -2.94
N TRP A 266 -1.85 -30.09 -1.62
CA TRP A 266 -2.51 -28.89 -1.09
C TRP A 266 -1.64 -27.64 -1.18
N ARG A 267 -0.34 -27.79 -1.49
CA ARG A 267 0.61 -26.72 -1.84
C ARG A 267 0.59 -26.41 -3.34
N GLY A 268 -0.30 -27.03 -4.12
CA GLY A 268 -0.32 -27.00 -5.58
C GLY A 268 -0.54 -25.63 -6.23
N PHE A 269 -0.69 -24.56 -5.45
CA PHE A 269 -0.63 -23.18 -5.94
C PHE A 269 0.81 -22.66 -6.05
N TYR A 270 1.76 -23.22 -5.29
CA TYR A 270 3.18 -22.87 -5.36
C TYR A 270 3.88 -23.50 -6.57
N THR A 271 4.76 -22.72 -7.19
CA THR A 271 5.63 -23.12 -8.30
C THR A 271 6.50 -24.32 -7.96
N ASP A 272 6.99 -24.42 -6.72
CA ASP A 272 7.88 -25.50 -6.29
C ASP A 272 7.18 -26.86 -6.14
N SER A 273 5.84 -26.86 -6.10
CA SER A 273 4.99 -28.02 -5.80
C SER A 273 4.26 -28.54 -7.05
N VAL A 274 4.53 -27.94 -8.22
CA VAL A 274 3.90 -28.33 -9.50
C VAL A 274 4.89 -28.38 -10.65
N THR A 275 4.58 -29.18 -11.67
CA THR A 275 5.26 -29.21 -12.98
C THR A 275 4.49 -28.45 -14.07
N PHE A 276 3.34 -27.86 -13.71
CA PHE A 276 2.46 -27.13 -14.61
C PHE A 276 3.17 -25.92 -15.26
N ASP A 277 3.13 -25.82 -16.59
CA ASP A 277 3.81 -24.77 -17.34
C ASP A 277 2.80 -23.87 -18.06
N ILE A 278 2.47 -22.74 -17.43
CA ILE A 278 1.47 -21.81 -17.98
C ILE A 278 1.84 -21.25 -19.35
N ALA A 279 3.12 -21.04 -19.65
CA ALA A 279 3.53 -20.53 -20.97
C ALA A 279 3.27 -21.56 -22.07
N LYS A 280 3.61 -22.83 -21.83
CA LYS A 280 3.30 -23.92 -22.77
C LYS A 280 1.79 -24.12 -22.92
N THR A 281 1.05 -24.04 -21.81
CA THR A 281 -0.41 -24.20 -21.83
C THR A 281 -1.08 -23.10 -22.64
N LEU A 282 -0.69 -21.83 -22.47
CA LEU A 282 -1.25 -20.71 -23.26
C LEU A 282 -0.86 -20.74 -24.73
N ALA A 283 0.33 -21.29 -25.06
CA ALA A 283 0.75 -21.51 -26.43
C ALA A 283 -0.04 -22.62 -27.15
N ASN A 284 -0.64 -23.57 -26.41
CA ASN A 284 -1.44 -24.66 -26.96
C ASN A 284 -2.90 -24.62 -26.45
N LYS A 285 -3.69 -23.70 -27.00
CA LYS A 285 -5.09 -23.46 -26.59
C LYS A 285 -6.07 -24.62 -26.88
N ASN A 286 -5.65 -25.60 -27.67
CA ASN A 286 -6.42 -26.82 -27.95
C ASN A 286 -5.97 -28.01 -27.08
N GLY A 287 -4.95 -27.83 -26.23
CA GLY A 287 -4.42 -28.87 -25.37
C GLY A 287 -5.25 -29.13 -24.12
N THR A 288 -5.05 -30.31 -23.52
CA THR A 288 -5.76 -30.75 -22.30
C THR A 288 -5.57 -29.78 -21.13
N ASP A 289 -4.34 -29.30 -20.90
CA ASP A 289 -4.06 -28.37 -19.79
C ASP A 289 -4.80 -27.04 -19.94
N TYR A 290 -4.99 -26.55 -21.17
CA TYR A 290 -5.75 -25.33 -21.41
C TYR A 290 -7.24 -25.55 -21.13
N ALA A 291 -7.78 -26.71 -21.51
CA ALA A 291 -9.14 -27.09 -21.16
C ALA A 291 -9.34 -27.19 -19.63
N LEU A 292 -8.34 -27.66 -18.89
CA LEU A 292 -8.41 -27.70 -17.43
C LEU A 292 -8.34 -26.31 -16.78
N ILE A 293 -7.55 -25.38 -17.35
CA ILE A 293 -7.60 -23.96 -16.93
C ILE A 293 -9.03 -23.41 -17.06
N LEU A 294 -9.69 -23.67 -18.20
CA LEU A 294 -11.07 -23.21 -18.40
C LEU A 294 -12.05 -23.88 -17.42
N ARG A 295 -11.90 -25.19 -17.17
CA ARG A 295 -12.68 -25.92 -16.17
C ARG A 295 -12.60 -25.26 -14.81
N ASP A 296 -11.39 -24.94 -14.36
CA ASP A 296 -11.16 -24.34 -13.05
C ASP A 296 -11.78 -22.94 -12.95
N ILE A 297 -11.60 -22.10 -13.98
CA ILE A 297 -12.24 -20.77 -14.02
C ILE A 297 -13.77 -20.91 -14.00
N ASP A 298 -14.34 -21.88 -14.72
CA ASP A 298 -15.79 -22.11 -14.78
C ASP A 298 -16.35 -22.63 -13.43
N ALA A 299 -15.57 -23.43 -12.69
CA ALA A 299 -15.91 -23.86 -11.33
C ALA A 299 -15.95 -22.67 -10.37
N ILE A 300 -14.97 -21.77 -10.44
CA ILE A 300 -14.96 -20.53 -9.66
C ILE A 300 -16.09 -19.59 -10.08
N ALA A 301 -16.38 -19.51 -11.38
CA ALA A 301 -17.49 -18.71 -11.89
C ALA A 301 -18.83 -19.11 -11.28
N THR A 302 -19.05 -20.41 -11.08
CA THR A 302 -20.24 -20.94 -10.41
C THR A 302 -20.38 -20.37 -9.00
N GLN A 303 -19.30 -20.27 -8.24
CA GLN A 303 -19.32 -19.73 -6.87
C GLN A 303 -19.56 -18.21 -6.87
N LEU A 304 -18.83 -17.46 -7.71
CA LEU A 304 -19.03 -16.01 -7.86
C LEU A 304 -20.45 -15.67 -8.35
N LYS A 305 -21.09 -16.55 -9.14
CA LYS A 305 -22.47 -16.38 -9.60
C LYS A 305 -23.48 -16.43 -8.44
N ARG A 306 -23.20 -17.21 -7.40
CA ARG A 306 -24.03 -17.25 -6.18
C ARG A 306 -24.04 -15.88 -5.51
N LEU A 307 -22.88 -15.23 -5.40
CA LEU A 307 -22.74 -13.88 -4.87
C LEU A 307 -23.44 -12.84 -5.75
N GLN A 308 -23.29 -12.93 -7.07
CA GLN A 308 -24.01 -12.05 -8.00
C GLN A 308 -25.53 -12.18 -7.86
N THR A 309 -26.03 -13.42 -7.76
CA THR A 309 -27.46 -13.69 -7.59
C THR A 309 -28.00 -13.09 -6.28
N ALA A 310 -27.18 -13.09 -5.24
CA ALA A 310 -27.46 -12.44 -3.96
C ALA A 310 -27.20 -10.91 -3.97
N LYS A 311 -26.85 -10.32 -5.13
CA LYS A 311 -26.52 -8.89 -5.29
C LYS A 311 -25.35 -8.42 -4.42
N VAL A 312 -24.37 -9.30 -4.22
CA VAL A 312 -23.15 -9.00 -3.47
C VAL A 312 -22.06 -8.55 -4.45
N PRO A 313 -21.60 -7.29 -4.40
CA PRO A 313 -20.43 -6.85 -5.15
C PRO A 313 -19.15 -7.36 -4.47
N VAL A 314 -18.13 -7.70 -5.26
CA VAL A 314 -16.92 -8.37 -4.78
C VAL A 314 -15.68 -7.63 -5.26
N LEU A 315 -14.76 -7.32 -4.34
CA LEU A 315 -13.38 -6.99 -4.67
C LEU A 315 -12.66 -8.29 -5.02
N PHE A 316 -12.48 -8.59 -6.30
CA PHE A 316 -11.92 -9.85 -6.77
C PHE A 316 -10.46 -9.67 -7.18
N ARG A 317 -9.55 -10.35 -6.47
CA ARG A 317 -8.10 -10.30 -6.65
C ARG A 317 -7.56 -11.67 -7.09
N PRO A 318 -7.77 -12.10 -8.35
CA PRO A 318 -7.19 -13.33 -8.86
C PRO A 318 -5.72 -13.14 -9.23
N LEU A 319 -4.97 -14.24 -9.26
CA LEU A 319 -3.57 -14.26 -9.71
C LEU A 319 -2.67 -13.26 -8.95
N HIS A 320 -2.88 -13.17 -7.63
CA HIS A 320 -2.13 -12.25 -6.78
C HIS A 320 -0.63 -12.59 -6.74
N GLU A 321 0.18 -11.57 -6.42
CA GLU A 321 1.63 -11.69 -6.27
C GLU A 321 2.36 -12.32 -7.48
N ALA A 322 1.80 -12.18 -8.69
CA ALA A 322 2.33 -12.82 -9.88
C ALA A 322 3.81 -12.50 -10.14
N ASN A 323 4.25 -11.27 -9.84
CA ASN A 323 5.64 -10.85 -10.03
C ASN A 323 6.65 -11.53 -9.10
N GLY A 324 6.17 -12.17 -8.02
CA GLY A 324 7.02 -12.92 -7.11
C GLY A 324 7.49 -14.26 -7.69
N GLY A 325 6.72 -14.84 -8.62
CA GLY A 325 7.05 -16.10 -9.29
C GLY A 325 6.93 -17.36 -8.41
N TRP A 326 6.64 -17.21 -7.11
CA TRP A 326 6.41 -18.35 -6.20
C TRP A 326 5.08 -19.04 -6.42
N PHE A 327 4.11 -18.40 -7.08
CA PHE A 327 2.88 -19.05 -7.56
C PHE A 327 2.98 -19.42 -9.04
N TRP A 328 2.37 -20.54 -9.43
CA TRP A 328 2.56 -21.09 -10.78
C TRP A 328 2.13 -20.15 -11.91
N TRP A 329 1.15 -19.26 -11.66
CA TRP A 329 0.70 -18.27 -12.64
C TRP A 329 1.72 -17.17 -12.92
N GLY A 330 2.66 -16.95 -11.99
CA GLY A 330 3.78 -16.01 -12.12
C GLY A 330 5.09 -16.64 -12.60
N ALA A 331 5.19 -17.98 -12.57
CA ALA A 331 6.45 -18.72 -12.76
C ALA A 331 7.13 -18.53 -14.13
N LYS A 332 6.40 -18.08 -15.15
CA LYS A 332 6.90 -17.93 -16.53
C LYS A 332 7.01 -16.48 -16.98
N GLY A 333 7.11 -15.55 -16.03
CA GLY A 333 7.34 -14.14 -16.30
C GLY A 333 6.06 -13.36 -16.65
N PRO A 334 6.20 -12.07 -16.97
CA PRO A 334 5.09 -11.14 -17.08
C PRO A 334 4.14 -11.43 -18.24
N ALA A 335 4.64 -11.93 -19.38
CA ALA A 335 3.81 -12.10 -20.57
C ALA A 335 2.72 -13.19 -20.38
N PRO A 336 3.06 -14.43 -19.95
CA PRO A 336 2.05 -15.45 -19.62
C PRO A 336 1.10 -15.04 -18.48
N ALA A 337 1.62 -14.39 -17.43
CA ALA A 337 0.80 -13.93 -16.31
C ALA A 337 -0.28 -12.92 -16.76
N LYS A 338 0.10 -11.94 -17.59
CA LYS A 338 -0.83 -10.96 -18.15
C LYS A 338 -1.84 -11.60 -19.11
N GLU A 339 -1.43 -12.54 -19.95
CA GLU A 339 -2.34 -13.27 -20.83
C GLU A 339 -3.35 -14.09 -20.01
N LEU A 340 -2.90 -14.79 -18.97
CA LEU A 340 -3.79 -15.55 -18.08
C LEU A 340 -4.78 -14.62 -17.33
N TYR A 341 -4.32 -13.48 -16.83
CA TYR A 341 -5.22 -12.51 -16.18
C TYR A 341 -6.34 -12.04 -17.13
N ARG A 342 -5.99 -11.75 -18.39
CA ARG A 342 -6.97 -11.37 -19.40
C ARG A 342 -7.89 -12.53 -19.80
N LEU A 343 -7.40 -13.77 -19.78
CA LEU A 343 -8.24 -14.96 -19.97
C LEU A 343 -9.27 -15.11 -18.82
N VAL A 344 -8.84 -14.96 -17.57
CA VAL A 344 -9.74 -14.98 -16.40
C VAL A 344 -10.77 -13.85 -16.50
N TYR A 345 -10.34 -12.63 -16.84
CA TYR A 345 -11.22 -11.49 -17.09
C TYR A 345 -12.27 -11.79 -18.15
N ASP A 346 -11.85 -12.27 -19.31
CA ASP A 346 -12.73 -12.53 -20.44
C ASP A 346 -13.69 -13.68 -20.14
N ARG A 347 -13.23 -14.76 -19.52
CA ARG A 347 -14.06 -15.92 -19.19
C ARG A 347 -15.12 -15.54 -18.14
N LEU A 348 -14.73 -14.89 -17.04
CA LEU A 348 -15.68 -14.51 -15.98
C LEU A 348 -16.64 -13.40 -16.43
N THR A 349 -16.11 -12.35 -17.06
CA THR A 349 -16.91 -11.17 -17.43
C THR A 349 -17.71 -11.38 -18.72
N LYS A 350 -17.06 -11.85 -19.80
CA LYS A 350 -17.70 -11.93 -21.12
C LYS A 350 -18.47 -13.22 -21.34
N VAL A 351 -17.99 -14.36 -20.83
CA VAL A 351 -18.68 -15.65 -20.99
C VAL A 351 -19.70 -15.87 -19.88
N HIS A 352 -19.29 -15.83 -18.61
CA HIS A 352 -20.18 -16.11 -17.46
C HIS A 352 -21.07 -14.93 -17.03
N LYS A 353 -20.85 -13.75 -17.61
CA LYS A 353 -21.58 -12.52 -17.30
C LYS A 353 -21.57 -12.22 -15.79
N LEU A 354 -20.39 -12.35 -15.18
CA LEU A 354 -20.13 -11.91 -13.82
C LEU A 354 -19.80 -10.42 -13.84
N ASN A 355 -20.82 -9.65 -13.52
CA ASN A 355 -20.86 -8.20 -13.53
C ASN A 355 -20.84 -7.61 -12.11
N ASN A 356 -20.77 -8.43 -11.07
CA ASN A 356 -20.64 -7.99 -9.68
C ASN A 356 -19.18 -7.84 -9.21
N LEU A 357 -18.20 -8.05 -10.09
CA LEU A 357 -16.78 -8.04 -9.75
C LEU A 357 -16.15 -6.66 -9.99
N ILE A 358 -15.39 -6.21 -9.00
CA ILE A 358 -14.41 -5.12 -9.10
C ILE A 358 -13.02 -5.76 -9.13
N TRP A 359 -12.29 -5.57 -10.22
CA TRP A 359 -11.05 -6.27 -10.52
C TRP A 359 -9.85 -5.60 -9.86
N VAL A 360 -9.19 -6.33 -8.95
CA VAL A 360 -8.04 -5.85 -8.17
C VAL A 360 -6.77 -6.52 -8.69
N TRP A 361 -5.86 -5.75 -9.26
CA TRP A 361 -4.56 -6.23 -9.74
C TRP A 361 -3.47 -6.06 -8.69
N ASN A 362 -2.71 -7.11 -8.39
CA ASN A 362 -1.69 -7.11 -7.34
C ASN A 362 -0.26 -7.23 -7.90
N SER A 363 0.28 -6.12 -8.41
CA SER A 363 1.70 -5.97 -8.78
C SER A 363 2.00 -4.56 -9.30
N ALA A 364 3.17 -4.00 -8.95
CA ALA A 364 3.59 -2.68 -9.44
C ALA A 364 4.22 -2.68 -10.84
N ASN A 365 4.64 -3.82 -11.40
CA ASN A 365 5.45 -3.86 -12.63
C ASN A 365 4.96 -4.85 -13.71
N TRP A 366 3.97 -5.70 -13.43
CA TRP A 366 3.43 -6.69 -14.37
C TRP A 366 2.00 -6.37 -14.85
N TYR A 367 1.66 -5.09 -14.98
CA TYR A 367 0.29 -4.61 -15.17
C TYR A 367 -0.41 -5.16 -16.45
N PRO A 368 -1.59 -5.80 -16.32
CA PRO A 368 -2.31 -6.39 -17.46
C PRO A 368 -3.07 -5.37 -18.32
N GLY A 369 -3.20 -4.12 -17.84
CA GLY A 369 -3.82 -3.00 -18.56
C GLY A 369 -4.96 -2.32 -17.80
N ALA A 370 -5.15 -1.04 -18.09
CA ALA A 370 -6.18 -0.20 -17.45
C ALA A 370 -7.62 -0.59 -17.81
N ASP A 371 -7.79 -1.42 -18.85
CA ASP A 371 -9.05 -1.92 -19.37
C ASP A 371 -9.55 -3.20 -18.68
N VAL A 372 -8.73 -3.81 -17.81
CA VAL A 372 -9.06 -5.05 -17.09
C VAL A 372 -8.81 -4.99 -15.58
N ALA A 373 -8.35 -3.84 -15.06
CA ALA A 373 -8.12 -3.61 -13.63
C ALA A 373 -8.82 -2.33 -13.16
N ASP A 374 -9.68 -2.44 -12.16
CA ASP A 374 -10.36 -1.33 -11.50
C ASP A 374 -9.48 -0.66 -10.44
N ILE A 375 -8.79 -1.50 -9.65
CA ILE A 375 -7.95 -1.14 -8.51
C ILE A 375 -6.59 -1.80 -8.72
N VAL A 376 -5.51 -1.11 -8.32
CA VAL A 376 -4.17 -1.70 -8.22
C VAL A 376 -3.80 -1.86 -6.75
N SER A 377 -3.09 -2.93 -6.41
CA SER A 377 -2.77 -3.25 -5.03
C SER A 377 -1.35 -3.74 -4.84
N TYR A 378 -0.95 -3.77 -3.58
CA TYR A 378 0.29 -4.36 -3.11
C TYR A 378 0.01 -5.21 -1.88
N ASP A 379 0.78 -6.28 -1.72
CA ASP A 379 0.75 -7.15 -0.54
C ASP A 379 2.05 -6.88 0.24
N SER A 380 1.92 -6.50 1.52
CA SER A 380 3.02 -5.92 2.30
C SER A 380 3.29 -6.71 3.59
N TYR A 381 4.48 -7.29 3.68
CA TYR A 381 4.92 -8.08 4.83
C TYR A 381 6.29 -7.57 5.31
N PRO A 382 6.35 -6.38 5.96
CA PRO A 382 7.59 -5.91 6.56
C PRO A 382 7.94 -6.73 7.81
N THR A 383 9.06 -6.43 8.45
CA THR A 383 9.40 -7.05 9.75
C THR A 383 8.25 -6.85 10.75
N ALA A 384 7.99 -7.87 11.57
CA ALA A 384 6.92 -7.82 12.57
C ALA A 384 7.09 -6.58 13.49
N GLY A 385 6.02 -5.78 13.61
CA GLY A 385 6.01 -4.53 14.39
C GLY A 385 6.46 -3.29 13.62
N ASP A 386 6.93 -3.42 12.36
CA ASP A 386 7.18 -2.28 11.49
C ASP A 386 5.87 -1.74 10.89
N HIS A 387 5.37 -0.66 11.48
CA HIS A 387 4.15 0.04 11.09
C HIS A 387 4.40 1.19 10.09
N GLY A 388 5.50 1.15 9.33
CA GLY A 388 5.83 2.15 8.33
C GLY A 388 4.74 2.33 7.24
N PRO A 389 4.71 3.50 6.57
CA PRO A 389 3.62 3.87 5.64
C PRO A 389 3.65 3.14 4.29
N VAL A 390 4.73 2.40 3.98
CA VAL A 390 4.95 1.70 2.70
C VAL A 390 4.87 2.66 1.49
N SER A 391 5.39 3.88 1.65
CA SER A 391 5.20 4.98 0.69
C SER A 391 5.76 4.73 -0.72
N ALA A 392 6.91 4.07 -0.83
CA ALA A 392 7.53 3.82 -2.14
C ALA A 392 6.63 2.97 -3.04
N ASN A 393 6.02 1.91 -2.49
CA ASN A 393 5.09 1.06 -3.22
C ASN A 393 3.78 1.78 -3.53
N PHE A 394 3.29 2.63 -2.61
CA PHE A 394 2.13 3.49 -2.86
C PHE A 394 2.37 4.38 -4.09
N GLU A 395 3.50 5.10 -4.11
CA GLU A 395 3.86 6.00 -5.21
C GLU A 395 4.06 5.26 -6.53
N ALA A 396 4.69 4.08 -6.51
CA ALA A 396 4.86 3.24 -7.68
C ALA A 396 3.50 2.81 -8.27
N LEU A 397 2.52 2.45 -7.44
CA LEU A 397 1.18 2.10 -7.88
C LEU A 397 0.37 3.31 -8.37
N VAL A 398 0.51 4.46 -7.72
CA VAL A 398 -0.09 5.71 -8.19
C VAL A 398 0.46 6.04 -9.59
N ALA A 399 1.76 5.92 -9.80
CA ALA A 399 2.39 6.12 -11.11
C ALA A 399 1.90 5.10 -12.13
N LEU A 400 1.84 3.81 -11.76
CA LEU A 400 1.35 2.73 -12.63
C LEU A 400 -0.08 2.99 -13.15
N GLY A 401 -0.96 3.45 -12.26
CA GLY A 401 -2.34 3.82 -12.59
C GLY A 401 -2.50 5.21 -13.18
N ASN A 402 -1.42 5.95 -13.47
CA ASN A 402 -1.43 7.36 -13.86
C ASN A 402 -2.27 8.26 -12.94
N ASN A 403 -2.31 7.93 -11.64
CA ASN A 403 -3.15 8.55 -10.60
C ASN A 403 -4.67 8.49 -10.89
N THR A 404 -5.11 7.59 -11.79
CA THR A 404 -6.52 7.38 -12.17
C THR A 404 -7.12 6.10 -11.59
N LYS A 405 -6.30 5.27 -10.94
CA LYS A 405 -6.73 4.05 -10.27
C LYS A 405 -6.66 4.23 -8.76
N VAL A 406 -7.57 3.57 -8.05
CA VAL A 406 -7.48 3.41 -6.60
C VAL A 406 -6.28 2.51 -6.29
N VAL A 407 -5.53 2.82 -5.23
CA VAL A 407 -4.45 1.95 -4.74
C VAL A 407 -4.79 1.43 -3.34
N GLY A 408 -4.63 0.12 -3.11
CA GLY A 408 -4.94 -0.52 -1.83
C GLY A 408 -3.87 -1.51 -1.38
N LEU A 409 -3.85 -1.82 -0.09
CA LEU A 409 -3.07 -2.93 0.46
C LEU A 409 -3.99 -4.15 0.54
N ALA A 410 -3.87 -5.05 -0.42
CA ALA A 410 -4.80 -6.17 -0.51
C ALA A 410 -4.43 -7.32 0.43
N GLU A 411 -3.20 -7.33 0.92
CA GLU A 411 -2.76 -8.08 2.09
C GLU A 411 -1.75 -7.24 2.89
N VAL A 412 -1.82 -7.33 4.22
CA VAL A 412 -0.76 -6.83 5.11
C VAL A 412 -0.45 -7.84 6.20
N GLY A 413 0.84 -8.03 6.48
CA GLY A 413 1.29 -8.65 7.72
C GLY A 413 1.21 -7.65 8.87
N THR A 414 1.88 -6.51 8.71
CA THR A 414 1.83 -5.39 9.67
C THR A 414 1.00 -4.25 9.08
N ILE A 415 0.00 -3.76 9.81
CA ILE A 415 -0.85 -2.66 9.34
C ILE A 415 -0.03 -1.35 9.42
N PRO A 416 0.03 -0.54 8.35
CA PRO A 416 0.64 0.77 8.41
C PRO A 416 -0.04 1.66 9.44
N ASP A 417 0.73 2.38 10.24
CA ASP A 417 0.19 3.36 11.16
C ASP A 417 -0.60 4.43 10.37
N PRO A 418 -1.91 4.62 10.63
CA PRO A 418 -2.69 5.61 9.92
C PRO A 418 -2.08 7.01 9.99
N ASP A 419 -1.55 7.43 11.15
CA ASP A 419 -0.96 8.77 11.29
C ASP A 419 0.27 8.94 10.38
N LEU A 420 1.14 7.93 10.32
CA LEU A 420 2.29 7.92 9.41
C LEU A 420 1.85 7.87 7.95
N ALA A 421 0.90 7.01 7.60
CA ALA A 421 0.37 6.89 6.25
C ALA A 421 -0.17 8.24 5.72
N PHE A 422 -0.93 8.97 6.56
CA PHE A 422 -1.42 10.30 6.19
C PHE A 422 -0.32 11.35 6.14
N ALA A 423 0.63 11.34 7.08
CA ALA A 423 1.73 12.29 7.13
C ALA A 423 2.70 12.15 5.95
N TYR A 424 2.95 10.92 5.51
CA TYR A 424 3.80 10.60 4.35
C TYR A 424 3.04 10.60 3.01
N TYR A 425 1.76 10.96 3.02
CA TYR A 425 0.87 10.95 1.85
C TYR A 425 0.68 9.58 1.18
N ALA A 426 1.03 8.48 1.86
CA ALA A 426 0.75 7.11 1.46
C ALA A 426 -0.71 6.73 1.83
N LYS A 427 -1.67 7.40 1.19
CA LYS A 427 -3.08 7.35 1.56
C LYS A 427 -3.80 6.14 0.95
N TRP A 428 -3.37 4.95 1.35
CA TRP A 428 -3.96 3.67 0.93
C TRP A 428 -5.49 3.66 1.09
N ALA A 429 -6.21 3.17 0.07
CA ALA A 429 -7.68 3.13 0.11
C ALA A 429 -8.21 2.17 1.17
N PHE A 430 -7.52 1.05 1.35
CA PHE A 430 -7.85 0.00 2.29
C PHE A 430 -6.60 -0.79 2.67
N PHE A 431 -6.70 -1.53 3.77
CA PHE A 431 -5.83 -2.66 4.08
C PHE A 431 -6.67 -3.91 4.33
N VAL A 432 -6.11 -5.09 4.10
CA VAL A 432 -6.70 -6.37 4.55
C VAL A 432 -5.61 -7.16 5.27
N THR A 433 -5.71 -7.30 6.59
CA THR A 433 -4.69 -8.01 7.37
C THR A 433 -4.80 -9.51 7.11
N TRP A 434 -3.66 -10.19 6.95
CA TRP A 434 -3.62 -11.64 6.81
C TRP A 434 -4.09 -12.33 8.10
N ASN A 435 -4.33 -13.63 8.00
CA ASN A 435 -4.87 -14.44 9.09
C ASN A 435 -3.78 -14.82 10.11
N GLY A 436 -4.16 -15.60 11.13
CA GLY A 436 -3.21 -16.27 12.02
C GLY A 436 -2.37 -15.33 12.89
N GLU A 437 -1.06 -15.55 12.87
CA GLU A 437 -0.08 -14.84 13.69
C GLU A 437 -0.06 -13.34 13.42
N PHE A 438 -0.35 -12.91 12.18
CA PHE A 438 -0.30 -11.49 11.82
C PHE A 438 -1.31 -10.65 12.60
N ILE A 439 -2.38 -11.26 13.11
CA ILE A 439 -3.37 -10.56 13.91
C ILE A 439 -3.44 -11.01 15.38
N THR A 440 -3.12 -12.27 15.67
CA THR A 440 -3.41 -12.85 17.01
C THR A 440 -2.23 -12.89 17.98
N ASP A 441 -0.99 -12.92 17.51
CA ASP A 441 0.17 -13.20 18.38
C ASP A 441 0.79 -11.94 19.02
N GLY A 442 0.39 -10.76 18.56
CA GLY A 442 0.83 -9.47 19.08
C GLY A 442 2.22 -9.02 18.61
N LYS A 443 2.92 -9.79 17.75
CA LYS A 443 4.24 -9.42 17.22
C LYS A 443 4.13 -8.51 16.01
N SER A 444 3.33 -8.89 15.02
CA SER A 444 3.11 -8.07 13.83
C SER A 444 2.24 -6.86 14.15
N ASN A 445 1.13 -7.09 14.86
CA ASN A 445 0.23 -6.03 15.32
C ASN A 445 -0.12 -6.25 16.79
N SER A 446 0.44 -5.44 17.69
CA SER A 446 0.11 -5.53 19.12
C SER A 446 -1.36 -5.18 19.38
N LEU A 447 -1.95 -5.70 20.46
CA LEU A 447 -3.35 -5.45 20.78
C LEU A 447 -3.64 -3.95 21.00
N ASP A 448 -2.73 -3.22 21.63
CA ASP A 448 -2.87 -1.78 21.84
C ASP A 448 -2.78 -1.00 20.54
N PHE A 449 -1.90 -1.43 19.63
CA PHE A 449 -1.82 -0.86 18.29
C PHE A 449 -3.12 -1.10 17.52
N LEU A 450 -3.67 -2.32 17.53
CA LEU A 450 -4.94 -2.64 16.88
C LEU A 450 -6.09 -1.79 17.43
N LYS A 451 -6.20 -1.66 18.76
CA LYS A 451 -7.20 -0.78 19.39
C LYS A 451 -7.07 0.66 18.93
N ARG A 452 -5.85 1.18 18.80
CA ARG A 452 -5.62 2.53 18.29
C ARG A 452 -6.05 2.65 16.82
N VAL A 453 -5.63 1.73 15.95
CA VAL A 453 -5.96 1.76 14.51
C VAL A 453 -7.46 1.67 14.28
N TYR A 454 -8.15 0.70 14.89
CA TYR A 454 -9.59 0.49 14.68
C TYR A 454 -10.46 1.62 15.29
N ASN A 455 -9.95 2.36 16.27
CA ASN A 455 -10.61 3.55 16.81
C ASN A 455 -10.14 4.85 16.13
N HIS A 456 -9.21 4.80 15.18
CA HIS A 456 -8.68 5.98 14.52
C HIS A 456 -9.78 6.70 13.70
N LYS A 457 -9.79 8.04 13.75
CA LYS A 457 -10.81 8.89 13.10
C LYS A 457 -10.85 8.76 11.57
N ASN A 458 -9.73 8.34 10.97
CA ASN A 458 -9.63 8.13 9.53
C ASN A 458 -9.72 6.67 9.10
N VAL A 459 -9.93 5.73 10.03
CA VAL A 459 -10.13 4.33 9.71
C VAL A 459 -11.63 4.00 9.72
N ILE A 460 -12.11 3.44 8.61
CA ILE A 460 -13.50 2.99 8.45
C ILE A 460 -13.58 1.53 8.89
N THR A 461 -14.33 1.29 9.95
CA THR A 461 -14.75 -0.01 10.49
C THR A 461 -16.18 -0.33 10.05
N LEU A 462 -16.68 -1.54 10.30
CA LEU A 462 -18.02 -1.97 9.86
C LEU A 462 -19.13 -0.96 10.24
N ASP A 463 -19.09 -0.44 11.47
CA ASP A 463 -20.06 0.54 11.99
C ASP A 463 -20.06 1.89 11.24
N LYS A 464 -19.01 2.16 10.46
CA LYS A 464 -18.81 3.42 9.71
C LYS A 464 -19.03 3.27 8.20
N VAL A 465 -19.22 2.06 7.67
CA VAL A 465 -19.33 1.82 6.21
C VAL A 465 -20.56 2.49 5.60
N GLY A 466 -21.70 2.39 6.27
CA GLY A 466 -22.98 2.89 5.75
C GLY A 466 -23.50 2.09 4.54
N LYS A 467 -24.37 2.70 3.73
CA LYS A 467 -25.07 2.04 2.61
C LYS A 467 -24.25 2.07 1.31
N PHE A 468 -23.10 1.39 1.28
CA PHE A 468 -22.19 1.42 0.12
C PHE A 468 -22.79 0.82 -1.17
N LYS A 469 -23.72 -0.13 -1.07
CA LYS A 469 -24.35 -0.80 -2.23
C LYS A 469 -25.30 0.09 -3.03
N THR A 470 -25.65 1.27 -2.51
CA THR A 470 -26.56 2.24 -3.14
C THR A 470 -25.97 3.66 -3.16
N PHE A 471 -24.64 3.77 -3.19
CA PHE A 471 -23.86 5.00 -2.95
C PHE A 471 -23.81 5.99 -4.12
#